data_AF-A0A6V7H3Q2-F1
#
_entry.id   AF-A0A6V7H3Q2-F1
#
_cell.length_a   1.000
_cell.length_b   1.000
_cell.length_c   1.000
_cell.angle_alpha   90.00
_cell.angle_beta   90.00
_cell.angle_gamma   90.00
#
_symmetry.space_group_name_H-M   'P 1'
#
loop_
_entity.id
_entity.type
_entity.pdbx_description
1 polymer ?
#
loop_
_entity_poly.entity_id
_entity_poly.type
_entity_poly.pdbx_seq_one_letter_code
_entity_poly.pdbx_strand_id
1 'polypeptide(L)'
;RFIMLRNYKRIVVQILKYIIVCGLIFYIVKSLLMKDKDNKIPKFNDLEKLMIKTEMENSMRLSTVRNTCQKYNLGIYKDPSKPSAFKHPPTPQYSVFYIVRSRDLSYCPIYKAGSTTWIYNLCLLMNVREEELNSGREQISTIARRAIPELEFPEAGEGRLNPRKLMQALRSTKKLLVVRHPFERLLSAYRDKLENSVAGREHGTLHFYRKYGSKIVEKYRKTNFIPPEEYLVIRRKDVPQPKGIEPTFREFVQYLIHTDLANYGDDHWMPYYLYCTPCLLDYDIIAKVETLWQDQIYTIRKLHLQDTIEPRWRHSGGYENPSKIYFGQLNKDLIQKLYEKFKLDFELFDYSPDDYYQYARAS
;
A
#
# COMPACT_ATOMS: atom_id res chain seq x y z
N ARG A 1 -28.40 -29.88 59.88
CA ARG A 1 -27.67 -30.47 58.73
C ARG A 1 -28.32 -30.22 57.35
N PHE A 2 -29.65 -30.12 57.22
CA PHE A 2 -30.33 -29.95 55.91
C PHE A 2 -30.20 -28.54 55.26
N ILE A 3 -30.04 -27.47 56.04
CA ILE A 3 -29.97 -26.08 55.51
C ILE A 3 -28.59 -25.79 54.86
N MET A 4 -27.50 -26.33 55.42
CA MET A 4 -26.13 -26.19 54.90
C MET A 4 -25.96 -26.82 53.51
N LEU A 5 -26.55 -28.00 53.28
CA LEU A 5 -26.50 -28.70 51.98
C LEU A 5 -27.27 -27.95 50.87
N ARG A 6 -28.35 -27.24 51.22
CA ARG A 6 -29.17 -26.47 50.28
C ARG A 6 -28.47 -25.18 49.83
N ASN A 7 -27.75 -24.52 50.74
CA ASN A 7 -26.91 -23.37 50.40
C ASN A 7 -25.69 -23.77 49.56
N TYR A 8 -25.06 -24.90 49.87
CA TYR A 8 -23.95 -25.42 49.05
C TYR A 8 -24.38 -25.74 47.61
N LYS A 9 -25.52 -26.43 47.42
CA LYS A 9 -26.08 -26.67 46.08
C LYS A 9 -26.41 -25.39 45.32
N ARG A 10 -26.93 -24.36 46.00
CA ARG A 10 -27.20 -23.05 45.37
C ARG A 10 -25.92 -22.37 44.90
N ILE A 11 -24.89 -22.36 45.73
CA ILE A 11 -23.58 -21.77 45.39
C ILE A 11 -22.94 -22.49 44.20
N VAL A 12 -22.95 -23.82 44.20
CA VAL A 12 -22.40 -24.62 43.09
C VAL A 12 -23.16 -24.37 41.77
N VAL A 13 -24.49 -24.28 41.82
CA VAL A 13 -25.31 -23.93 40.64
C VAL A 13 -25.02 -22.52 40.15
N GLN A 14 -24.75 -21.57 41.06
CA GLN A 14 -24.39 -20.20 40.69
C GLN A 14 -23.02 -20.13 40.03
N ILE A 15 -22.02 -20.86 40.57
CA ILE A 15 -20.68 -20.96 39.97
C ILE A 15 -20.75 -21.61 38.58
N LEU A 16 -21.51 -22.70 38.41
CA LEU A 16 -21.69 -23.33 37.11
C LEU A 16 -22.35 -22.38 36.09
N LYS A 17 -23.36 -21.60 36.50
CA LYS A 17 -23.95 -20.58 35.64
C LYS A 17 -22.94 -19.52 35.23
N TYR A 18 -22.09 -19.05 36.15
CA TYR A 18 -21.03 -18.10 35.83
C TYR A 18 -20.01 -18.68 34.84
N ILE A 19 -19.58 -19.93 35.01
CA ILE A 19 -18.65 -20.59 34.09
C ILE A 19 -19.25 -20.72 32.69
N ILE A 20 -20.52 -21.11 32.57
CA ILE A 20 -21.21 -21.23 31.27
C ILE A 20 -21.36 -19.86 30.60
N VAL A 21 -21.73 -18.82 31.36
CA VAL A 21 -21.86 -17.46 30.82
C VAL A 21 -20.50 -16.90 30.41
N CYS A 22 -19.45 -17.07 31.20
CA CYS A 22 -18.09 -16.68 30.84
C CYS A 22 -17.58 -17.45 29.61
N GLY A 23 -17.88 -18.74 29.50
CA GLY A 23 -17.55 -19.56 28.33
C GLY A 23 -18.28 -19.11 27.06
N LEU A 24 -19.56 -18.76 27.17
CA LEU A 24 -20.35 -18.20 26.06
C LEU A 24 -19.85 -16.82 25.65
N ILE A 25 -19.55 -15.94 26.62
CA ILE A 25 -18.96 -14.63 26.33
C ILE A 25 -17.59 -14.80 25.68
N PHE A 26 -16.74 -15.71 26.17
CA PHE A 26 -15.45 -16.00 25.55
C PHE A 26 -15.62 -16.54 24.12
N TYR A 27 -16.59 -17.43 23.89
CA TYR A 27 -16.89 -17.95 22.56
C TYR A 27 -17.42 -16.85 21.62
N ILE A 28 -18.31 -15.99 22.09
CA ILE A 28 -18.87 -14.86 21.33
C ILE A 28 -17.77 -13.82 21.05
N VAL A 29 -16.93 -13.50 22.02
CA VAL A 29 -15.78 -12.60 21.85
C VAL A 29 -14.78 -13.22 20.88
N LYS A 30 -14.47 -14.51 20.99
CA LYS A 30 -13.62 -15.23 20.02
C LYS A 30 -14.25 -15.23 18.63
N SER A 31 -15.56 -15.44 18.51
CA SER A 31 -16.29 -15.43 17.24
C SER A 31 -16.38 -14.03 16.62
N LEU A 32 -16.50 -12.97 17.45
CA LEU A 32 -16.48 -11.57 17.02
C LEU A 32 -15.07 -11.09 16.66
N LEU A 33 -14.03 -11.58 17.36
CA LEU A 33 -12.63 -11.33 17.04
C LEU A 33 -12.15 -12.13 15.82
N MET A 34 -12.72 -13.33 15.58
CA MET A 34 -12.46 -14.18 14.41
C MET A 34 -13.44 -13.92 13.26
N LYS A 35 -13.96 -12.70 13.14
CA LYS A 35 -14.62 -12.24 11.91
C LYS A 35 -13.56 -11.84 10.87
N ASP A 36 -12.50 -12.65 10.75
CA ASP A 36 -11.66 -12.64 9.56
C ASP A 36 -12.54 -13.20 8.44
N LYS A 37 -12.68 -12.48 7.33
CA LYS A 37 -13.22 -13.12 6.12
C LYS A 37 -12.33 -14.33 5.89
N ASP A 38 -12.93 -15.52 5.94
CA ASP A 38 -12.28 -16.82 5.96
C ASP A 38 -11.53 -17.02 4.62
N ASN A 39 -10.41 -16.32 4.47
CA ASN A 39 -9.52 -16.33 3.32
C ASN A 39 -8.67 -17.59 3.45
N LYS A 40 -9.32 -18.74 3.26
CA LYS A 40 -8.65 -20.03 3.29
C LYS A 40 -7.89 -20.23 1.99
N ILE A 41 -6.70 -20.81 2.10
CA ILE A 41 -5.96 -21.28 0.92
C ILE A 41 -6.87 -22.26 0.16
N PRO A 42 -7.05 -22.10 -1.16
CA PRO A 42 -7.90 -22.98 -1.95
C PRO A 42 -7.44 -24.45 -1.87
N LYS A 43 -8.38 -25.38 -2.03
CA LYS A 43 -8.07 -26.82 -2.17
C LYS A 43 -7.23 -27.07 -3.43
N PHE A 44 -6.51 -28.19 -3.50
CA PHE A 44 -5.53 -28.48 -4.57
C PHE A 44 -6.04 -28.20 -6.00
N ASN A 45 -7.20 -28.74 -6.40
CA ASN A 45 -7.74 -28.51 -7.75
C ASN A 45 -8.10 -27.04 -8.02
N ASP A 46 -8.59 -26.33 -7.00
CA ASP A 46 -8.92 -24.91 -7.11
C ASP A 46 -7.66 -24.04 -7.11
N LEU A 47 -6.62 -24.49 -6.40
CA LEU A 47 -5.32 -23.86 -6.35
C LEU A 47 -4.61 -23.96 -7.69
N GLU A 48 -4.63 -25.11 -8.36
CA GLU A 48 -4.05 -25.27 -9.69
C GLU A 48 -4.70 -24.31 -10.70
N LYS A 49 -6.04 -24.25 -10.72
CA LYS A 49 -6.79 -23.30 -11.54
C LYS A 49 -6.44 -21.85 -11.22
N LEU A 50 -6.30 -21.51 -9.93
CA LEU A 50 -5.88 -20.19 -9.48
C LEU A 50 -4.48 -19.86 -10.01
N MET A 51 -3.52 -20.77 -9.87
CA MET A 51 -2.14 -20.58 -10.32
C MET A 51 -2.06 -20.33 -11.83
N ILE A 52 -2.78 -21.14 -12.63
CA ILE A 52 -2.82 -20.97 -14.10
C ILE A 52 -3.43 -19.62 -14.47
N LYS A 53 -4.58 -19.27 -13.87
CA LYS A 53 -5.25 -18.01 -14.13
C LYS A 53 -4.35 -16.81 -13.77
N THR A 54 -3.73 -16.83 -12.60
CA THR A 54 -2.88 -15.72 -12.14
C THR A 54 -1.57 -15.63 -12.94
N GLU A 55 -1.01 -16.75 -13.44
CA GLU A 55 0.12 -16.72 -14.38
C GLU A 55 -0.27 -16.01 -15.69
N MET A 56 -1.45 -16.30 -16.25
CA MET A 56 -1.95 -15.64 -17.46
C MET A 56 -2.16 -14.15 -17.22
N GLU A 57 -2.79 -13.77 -16.10
CA GLU A 57 -2.97 -12.37 -15.72
C GLU A 57 -1.63 -11.64 -15.52
N ASN A 58 -0.67 -12.26 -14.83
CA ASN A 58 0.68 -11.71 -14.66
C ASN A 58 1.37 -11.49 -16.01
N SER A 59 1.28 -12.46 -16.91
CA SER A 59 1.85 -12.38 -18.26
C SER A 59 1.25 -11.23 -19.06
N MET A 60 -0.07 -11.02 -18.97
CA MET A 60 -0.74 -9.87 -19.58
C MET A 60 -0.25 -8.55 -18.98
N ARG A 61 -0.14 -8.44 -17.66
CA ARG A 61 0.35 -7.22 -16.97
C ARG A 61 1.79 -6.88 -17.39
N LEU A 62 2.67 -7.87 -17.48
CA LEU A 62 4.05 -7.69 -17.95
C LEU A 62 4.10 -7.22 -19.42
N SER A 63 3.24 -7.79 -20.28
CA SER A 63 3.11 -7.38 -21.67
C SER A 63 2.63 -5.93 -21.79
N THR A 64 1.61 -5.53 -21.01
CA THR A 64 1.12 -4.15 -20.97
C THR A 64 2.23 -3.17 -20.61
N VAL A 65 3.01 -3.44 -19.54
CA VAL A 65 4.15 -2.59 -19.17
C VAL A 65 5.13 -2.46 -20.32
N ARG A 66 5.55 -3.57 -20.93
CA ARG A 66 6.48 -3.58 -22.07
C ARG A 66 5.95 -2.74 -23.23
N ASN A 67 4.72 -2.99 -23.65
CA ASN A 67 4.10 -2.30 -24.79
C ASN A 67 3.95 -0.81 -24.53
N THR A 68 3.57 -0.40 -23.31
CA THR A 68 3.48 1.00 -22.91
C THR A 68 4.85 1.67 -22.88
N CYS A 69 5.88 1.01 -22.34
CA CYS A 69 7.24 1.54 -22.35
C CYS A 69 7.80 1.71 -23.77
N GLN A 70 7.51 0.78 -24.68
CA GLN A 70 7.87 0.87 -26.10
C GLN A 70 7.11 2.00 -26.81
N LYS A 71 5.78 2.07 -26.62
CA LYS A 71 4.90 3.11 -27.17
C LYS A 71 5.42 4.52 -26.87
N TYR A 72 5.93 4.73 -25.65
CA TYR A 72 6.41 6.05 -25.20
C TYR A 72 7.93 6.24 -25.28
N ASN A 73 8.67 5.32 -25.92
CA ASN A 73 10.12 5.41 -26.09
C ASN A 73 10.87 5.56 -24.74
N LEU A 74 10.53 4.70 -23.76
CA LEU A 74 10.98 4.80 -22.37
C LEU A 74 11.97 3.70 -21.97
N GLY A 75 12.84 4.06 -21.03
CA GLY A 75 13.75 3.15 -20.36
C GLY A 75 14.63 2.34 -21.32
N ILE A 76 14.60 1.01 -21.23
CA ILE A 76 15.41 0.12 -22.09
C ILE A 76 15.00 0.15 -23.56
N TYR A 77 13.82 0.70 -23.89
CA TYR A 77 13.31 0.83 -25.25
C TYR A 77 13.60 2.20 -25.86
N LYS A 78 14.32 3.06 -25.16
CA LYS A 78 14.57 4.44 -25.58
C LYS A 78 15.52 4.49 -26.79
N ASP A 79 14.99 4.99 -27.89
CA ASP A 79 15.69 5.48 -29.07
C ASP A 79 16.09 6.96 -28.85
N PRO A 80 17.39 7.29 -28.75
CA PRO A 80 17.85 8.67 -28.54
C PRO A 80 17.48 9.64 -29.66
N SER A 81 17.14 9.15 -30.85
CA SER A 81 16.75 9.99 -31.99
C SER A 81 15.29 10.48 -31.91
N LYS A 82 14.47 9.90 -31.01
CA LYS A 82 13.06 10.23 -30.86
C LYS A 82 12.79 11.01 -29.57
N PRO A 83 11.95 12.05 -29.61
CA PRO A 83 11.54 12.75 -28.40
C PRO A 83 10.77 11.80 -27.48
N SER A 84 10.96 11.94 -26.17
CA SER A 84 10.18 11.19 -25.19
C SER A 84 8.99 12.02 -24.71
N ALA A 85 7.81 11.41 -24.67
CA ALA A 85 6.59 12.05 -24.18
C ALA A 85 6.62 12.34 -22.67
N PHE A 86 7.46 11.63 -21.92
CA PHE A 86 7.55 11.74 -20.46
C PHE A 86 9.00 11.99 -20.00
N LYS A 87 9.16 12.83 -18.98
CA LYS A 87 10.43 12.94 -18.25
C LYS A 87 10.62 11.65 -17.43
N HIS A 88 11.52 10.78 -17.88
CA HIS A 88 11.78 9.48 -17.29
C HIS A 88 13.19 9.43 -16.66
N PRO A 89 13.41 8.72 -15.53
CA PRO A 89 14.73 8.57 -14.94
C PRO A 89 15.73 7.95 -15.95
N PRO A 90 17.02 8.32 -15.91
CA PRO A 90 18.03 7.76 -16.81
C PRO A 90 18.54 6.37 -16.36
N THR A 91 18.40 6.05 -15.07
CA THR A 91 18.84 4.79 -14.47
C THR A 91 17.79 4.27 -13.49
N PRO A 92 17.72 2.95 -13.22
CA PRO A 92 16.83 2.41 -12.21
C PRO A 92 17.06 3.04 -10.83
N GLN A 93 15.99 3.14 -10.05
CA GLN A 93 16.07 3.56 -8.65
C GLN A 93 16.45 2.36 -7.77
N TYR A 94 17.73 1.96 -7.78
CA TYR A 94 18.16 0.73 -7.11
C TYR A 94 17.96 0.74 -5.59
N SER A 95 18.14 1.89 -4.94
CA SER A 95 18.10 2.01 -3.47
C SER A 95 16.70 1.76 -2.89
N VAL A 96 15.63 1.93 -3.67
CA VAL A 96 14.27 1.72 -3.13
C VAL A 96 13.92 0.24 -2.94
N PHE A 97 14.71 -0.68 -3.50
CA PHE A 97 14.45 -2.12 -3.41
C PHE A 97 14.86 -2.71 -2.07
N TYR A 98 14.06 -3.66 -1.60
CA TYR A 98 14.48 -4.68 -0.64
C TYR A 98 14.97 -5.90 -1.41
N ILE A 99 16.23 -6.28 -1.24
CA ILE A 99 16.87 -7.35 -2.03
C ILE A 99 17.20 -8.52 -1.09
N VAL A 100 16.39 -9.58 -1.17
CA VAL A 100 16.53 -10.80 -0.35
C VAL A 100 17.09 -11.93 -1.21
N ARG A 101 18.40 -11.89 -1.46
CA ARG A 101 19.11 -12.87 -2.32
C ARG A 101 18.93 -14.32 -1.85
N SER A 102 18.89 -14.55 -0.54
CA SER A 102 18.71 -15.88 0.06
C SER A 102 17.35 -16.52 -0.26
N ARG A 103 16.39 -15.73 -0.76
CA ARG A 103 15.03 -16.14 -1.10
C ARG A 103 14.66 -15.84 -2.56
N ASP A 104 15.65 -15.54 -3.40
CA ASP A 104 15.47 -15.20 -4.82
C ASP A 104 14.42 -14.09 -5.07
N LEU A 105 14.30 -13.12 -4.14
CA LEU A 105 13.25 -12.10 -4.17
C LEU A 105 13.82 -10.69 -4.01
N SER A 106 13.44 -9.80 -4.92
CA SER A 106 13.58 -8.35 -4.79
C SER A 106 12.22 -7.69 -4.87
N TYR A 107 11.95 -6.74 -3.99
CA TYR A 107 10.66 -6.04 -3.91
C TYR A 107 10.84 -4.53 -3.96
N CYS A 108 10.09 -3.88 -4.87
CA CYS A 108 9.97 -2.43 -4.88
C CYS A 108 8.69 -1.97 -4.16
N PRO A 109 8.78 -1.22 -3.05
CA PRO A 109 7.66 -0.90 -2.18
C PRO A 109 6.88 0.33 -2.66
N ILE A 110 5.93 0.16 -3.59
CA ILE A 110 4.95 1.22 -3.87
C ILE A 110 4.09 1.46 -2.62
N TYR A 111 4.31 2.60 -1.96
CA TYR A 111 3.55 2.95 -0.78
C TYR A 111 2.07 3.15 -1.09
N LYS A 112 1.24 2.73 -0.13
CA LYS A 112 -0.23 2.69 -0.21
C LYS A 112 -0.79 1.72 -1.28
N ALA A 113 0.05 0.84 -1.82
CA ALA A 113 -0.33 -0.29 -2.67
C ALA A 113 -0.06 -1.66 -2.00
N GLY A 114 -0.29 -1.77 -0.69
CA GLY A 114 -0.06 -3.01 0.06
C GLY A 114 1.39 -3.24 0.50
N SER A 115 2.24 -2.21 0.45
CA SER A 115 3.66 -2.33 0.81
C SER A 115 3.92 -2.78 2.24
N THR A 116 3.12 -2.35 3.22
CA THR A 116 3.22 -2.83 4.61
C THR A 116 3.10 -4.35 4.70
N THR A 117 2.19 -4.97 3.93
CA THR A 117 2.01 -6.42 3.91
C THR A 117 3.25 -7.13 3.38
N TRP A 118 3.77 -6.68 2.24
CA TRP A 118 4.96 -7.32 1.65
C TRP A 118 6.23 -7.07 2.45
N ILE A 119 6.40 -5.88 3.03
CA ILE A 119 7.51 -5.60 3.94
C ILE A 119 7.44 -6.51 5.18
N TYR A 120 6.23 -6.78 5.71
CA TYR A 120 6.04 -7.75 6.78
C TYR A 120 6.53 -9.15 6.37
N ASN A 121 6.08 -9.64 5.21
CA ASN A 121 6.51 -10.94 4.70
C ASN A 121 8.03 -11.01 4.47
N LEU A 122 8.64 -9.94 3.95
CA LEU A 122 10.10 -9.86 3.81
C LEU A 122 10.83 -9.94 5.16
N CYS A 123 10.28 -9.31 6.21
CA CYS A 123 10.83 -9.43 7.56
C CYS A 123 10.75 -10.88 8.08
N LEU A 124 9.63 -11.57 7.88
CA LEU A 124 9.49 -12.98 8.24
C LEU A 124 10.50 -13.87 7.50
N LEU A 125 10.70 -13.62 6.20
CA LEU A 125 11.69 -14.33 5.39
C LEU A 125 13.12 -14.17 5.89
N MET A 126 13.38 -13.08 6.61
CA MET A 126 14.65 -12.75 7.28
C MET A 126 14.67 -13.13 8.77
N ASN A 127 13.73 -13.97 9.22
CA ASN A 127 13.62 -14.47 10.59
C ASN A 127 13.39 -13.37 11.65
N VAL A 128 12.82 -12.22 11.26
CA VAL A 128 12.33 -11.23 12.22
C VAL A 128 11.07 -11.78 12.88
N ARG A 129 11.04 -11.73 14.21
CA ARG A 129 9.95 -12.30 15.01
C ARG A 129 8.64 -11.52 14.86
N GLU A 130 7.52 -12.22 14.83
CA GLU A 130 6.18 -11.60 14.72
C GLU A 130 5.90 -10.63 15.88
N GLU A 131 6.40 -10.91 17.09
CA GLU A 131 6.22 -10.02 18.24
C GLU A 131 6.88 -8.65 18.02
N GLU A 132 8.04 -8.61 17.34
CA GLU A 132 8.72 -7.37 17.00
C GLU A 132 7.91 -6.57 15.98
N LEU A 133 7.44 -7.23 14.93
CA LEU A 133 6.66 -6.62 13.86
C LEU A 133 5.29 -6.10 14.32
N ASN A 134 4.72 -6.70 15.35
CA ASN A 134 3.43 -6.31 15.92
C ASN A 134 3.57 -5.40 17.16
N SER A 135 4.79 -5.04 17.55
CA SER A 135 5.03 -4.25 18.77
C SER A 135 4.59 -2.78 18.69
N GLY A 136 4.46 -2.22 17.47
CA GLY A 136 4.15 -0.81 17.23
C GLY A 136 5.26 0.18 17.65
N ARG A 137 6.41 -0.31 18.12
CA ARG A 137 7.50 0.53 18.64
C ARG A 137 8.30 1.24 17.55
N GLU A 138 8.47 0.58 16.41
CA GLU A 138 9.22 1.08 15.25
C GLU A 138 8.39 0.91 13.98
N GLN A 139 8.65 1.74 12.97
CA GLN A 139 8.02 1.53 11.66
C GLN A 139 8.55 0.25 11.01
N ILE A 140 7.66 -0.49 10.35
CA ILE A 140 8.04 -1.76 9.73
C ILE A 140 9.11 -1.62 8.65
N SER A 141 9.14 -0.49 7.94
CA SER A 141 10.19 -0.17 6.97
C SER A 141 11.56 0.00 7.65
N THR A 142 11.61 0.58 8.85
CA THR A 142 12.85 0.70 9.64
C THR A 142 13.35 -0.69 10.06
N ILE A 143 12.47 -1.55 10.57
CA ILE A 143 12.80 -2.93 10.93
C ILE A 143 13.31 -3.68 9.68
N ALA A 144 12.61 -3.56 8.55
CA ALA A 144 12.99 -4.21 7.32
C ALA A 144 14.34 -3.75 6.78
N ARG A 145 14.66 -2.45 6.85
CA ARG A 145 15.97 -1.94 6.42
C ARG A 145 17.11 -2.39 7.32
N ARG A 146 16.85 -2.62 8.60
CA ARG A 146 17.82 -3.24 9.52
C ARG A 146 18.05 -4.72 9.18
N ALA A 147 16.98 -5.45 8.86
CA ALA A 147 17.06 -6.88 8.52
C ALA A 147 17.56 -7.14 7.09
N ILE A 148 17.32 -6.21 6.17
CA ILE A 148 17.66 -6.27 4.75
C ILE A 148 18.41 -4.98 4.41
N PRO A 149 19.65 -4.83 4.88
CA PRO A 149 20.45 -3.67 4.56
C PRO A 149 20.66 -3.59 3.05
N GLU A 150 20.68 -2.37 2.52
CA GLU A 150 20.99 -2.12 1.11
C GLU A 150 22.44 -2.56 0.87
N LEU A 151 22.64 -3.77 0.31
CA LEU A 151 23.93 -4.45 0.07
C LEU A 151 25.12 -3.68 0.64
N GLU A 152 25.36 -3.84 1.94
CA GLU A 152 26.48 -3.19 2.61
C GLU A 152 27.80 -3.58 1.95
N PHE A 153 28.72 -2.62 1.87
CA PHE A 153 30.07 -2.86 1.39
C PHE A 153 30.92 -3.46 2.51
N PRO A 154 31.68 -4.49 2.16
CA PRO A 154 33.09 -4.51 2.47
C PRO A 154 33.88 -4.20 1.20
N GLU A 155 35.00 -3.50 1.40
CA GLU A 155 36.11 -3.22 0.48
C GLU A 155 36.08 -1.82 -0.20
N ALA A 156 36.94 -0.96 0.35
CA ALA A 156 37.36 0.38 -0.07
C ALA A 156 36.48 1.59 0.37
N GLY A 157 36.62 1.97 1.64
CA GLY A 157 36.90 3.36 2.05
C GLY A 157 35.80 4.43 2.00
N GLU A 158 34.73 4.26 1.24
CA GLU A 158 33.65 5.26 1.16
C GLU A 158 32.29 4.57 1.21
N GLY A 159 31.56 4.74 2.32
CA GLY A 159 30.24 4.13 2.56
C GLY A 159 29.10 4.60 1.64
N ARG A 160 29.27 4.51 0.33
CA ARG A 160 28.29 4.92 -0.69
C ARG A 160 27.85 3.72 -1.51
N LEU A 161 26.55 3.41 -1.55
CA LEU A 161 25.90 2.39 -2.40
C LEU A 161 26.55 2.25 -3.80
N ASN A 162 26.89 1.02 -4.22
CA ASN A 162 27.50 0.76 -5.53
C ASN A 162 26.39 0.31 -6.48
N PRO A 163 25.99 1.17 -7.44
CA PRO A 163 24.90 0.84 -8.35
C PRO A 163 25.14 -0.43 -9.16
N ARG A 164 26.41 -0.79 -9.45
CA ARG A 164 26.74 -2.04 -10.16
C ARG A 164 26.45 -3.27 -9.30
N LYS A 165 26.81 -3.24 -8.00
CA LYS A 165 26.51 -4.34 -7.06
C LYS A 165 25.00 -4.52 -6.90
N LEU A 166 24.25 -3.43 -6.73
CA LEU A 166 22.79 -3.47 -6.64
C LEU A 166 22.15 -3.98 -7.93
N MET A 167 22.60 -3.51 -9.09
CA MET A 167 22.14 -4.00 -10.39
C MET A 167 22.40 -5.50 -10.56
N GLN A 168 23.59 -5.98 -10.18
CA GLN A 168 23.92 -7.40 -10.24
C GLN A 168 23.01 -8.23 -9.33
N ALA A 169 22.74 -7.74 -8.12
CA ALA A 169 21.85 -8.43 -7.20
C ALA A 169 20.39 -8.46 -7.70
N LEU A 170 19.87 -7.35 -8.22
CA LEU A 170 18.53 -7.32 -8.82
C LEU A 170 18.40 -8.29 -10.00
N ARG A 171 19.46 -8.44 -10.82
CA ARG A 171 19.51 -9.41 -11.92
C ARG A 171 19.51 -10.86 -11.44
N SER A 172 20.04 -11.11 -10.24
CA SER A 172 20.08 -12.46 -9.65
C SER A 172 18.82 -12.86 -8.87
N THR A 173 17.78 -12.01 -8.87
CA THR A 173 16.56 -12.23 -8.10
C THR A 173 15.29 -12.02 -8.93
N LYS A 174 14.20 -12.69 -8.54
CA LYS A 174 12.86 -12.39 -9.05
C LYS A 174 12.33 -11.08 -8.48
N LYS A 175 11.84 -10.20 -9.35
CA LYS A 175 11.40 -8.85 -8.99
C LYS A 175 9.89 -8.78 -8.90
N LEU A 176 9.40 -8.44 -7.72
CA LEU A 176 7.99 -8.23 -7.42
C LEU A 176 7.67 -6.74 -7.41
N LEU A 177 6.62 -6.37 -8.12
CA LEU A 177 5.94 -5.08 -8.01
C LEU A 177 4.50 -5.30 -7.58
N VAL A 178 4.03 -4.49 -6.62
CA VAL A 178 2.60 -4.46 -6.27
C VAL A 178 2.07 -3.07 -6.55
N VAL A 179 1.05 -2.98 -7.40
CA VAL A 179 0.42 -1.71 -7.80
C VAL A 179 -1.02 -1.64 -7.32
N ARG A 180 -1.59 -0.44 -7.35
CA ARG A 180 -2.98 -0.15 -7.03
C ARG A 180 -3.49 0.86 -8.04
N HIS A 181 -4.81 0.96 -8.21
CA HIS A 181 -5.39 2.06 -8.97
C HIS A 181 -4.77 3.42 -8.52
N PRO A 182 -4.21 4.25 -9.42
CA PRO A 182 -3.45 5.45 -9.03
C PRO A 182 -4.24 6.39 -8.13
N PHE A 183 -5.51 6.64 -8.42
CA PHE A 183 -6.36 7.51 -7.60
C PHE A 183 -6.70 6.92 -6.22
N GLU A 184 -6.91 5.61 -6.12
CA GLU A 184 -7.10 4.93 -4.84
C GLU A 184 -5.85 5.06 -3.96
N ARG A 185 -4.67 4.95 -4.58
CA ARG A 185 -3.39 5.09 -3.89
C ARG A 185 -3.19 6.52 -3.37
N LEU A 186 -3.46 7.52 -4.20
CA LEU A 186 -3.36 8.94 -3.80
C LEU A 186 -4.34 9.30 -2.70
N LEU A 187 -5.58 8.81 -2.78
CA LEU A 187 -6.56 9.00 -1.71
C LEU A 187 -6.11 8.31 -0.42
N SER A 188 -5.59 7.09 -0.53
CA SER A 188 -5.02 6.39 0.63
C SER A 188 -3.84 7.15 1.24
N ALA A 189 -2.98 7.78 0.44
CA ALA A 189 -1.88 8.60 0.93
C ALA A 189 -2.37 9.87 1.64
N TYR A 190 -3.32 10.60 1.05
CA TYR A 190 -3.94 11.77 1.66
C TYR A 190 -4.56 11.45 3.02
N ARG A 191 -5.41 10.43 3.08
CA ARG A 191 -6.11 10.03 4.30
C ARG A 191 -5.18 9.50 5.40
N ASP A 192 -4.03 8.97 5.00
CA ASP A 192 -3.02 8.46 5.92
C ASP A 192 -2.11 9.56 6.47
N LYS A 193 -1.76 10.56 5.64
CA LYS A 193 -0.70 11.53 5.96
C LYS A 193 -1.18 12.94 6.24
N LEU A 194 -2.25 13.39 5.59
CA LEU A 194 -2.61 14.81 5.53
C LEU A 194 -4.02 15.13 6.04
N GLU A 195 -4.96 14.18 6.00
CA GLU A 195 -6.36 14.39 6.39
C GLU A 195 -6.53 14.80 7.86
N ASN A 196 -5.70 14.27 8.75
CA ASN A 196 -5.85 14.49 10.18
C ASN A 196 -4.50 14.55 10.89
N SER A 197 -4.06 15.76 11.21
CA SER A 197 -2.78 16.02 11.86
C SER A 197 -2.73 15.60 13.35
N VAL A 198 -3.89 15.27 13.93
CA VAL A 198 -4.04 14.90 15.35
C VAL A 198 -4.46 13.44 15.56
N ALA A 199 -4.52 12.63 14.50
CA ALA A 199 -4.90 11.22 14.57
C ALA A 199 -3.91 10.29 15.31
N GLY A 200 -2.88 10.84 15.97
CA GLY A 200 -1.89 10.12 16.77
C GLY A 200 -0.47 10.12 16.21
N ARG A 201 0.51 9.69 17.02
CA ARG A 201 1.94 9.63 16.65
C ARG A 201 2.26 8.53 15.64
N GLU A 202 1.46 7.48 15.58
CA GLU A 202 1.75 6.22 14.87
C GLU A 202 1.87 6.35 13.34
N HIS A 203 1.47 7.48 12.77
CA HIS A 203 1.50 7.69 11.32
C HIS A 203 2.34 8.89 10.87
N GLY A 204 3.00 9.60 11.81
CA GLY A 204 3.79 10.79 11.50
C GLY A 204 2.98 11.94 10.91
N THR A 205 1.65 11.97 11.10
CA THR A 205 0.74 12.95 10.47
C THR A 205 1.10 14.39 10.79
N LEU A 206 1.54 14.68 12.02
CA LEU A 206 2.04 16.03 12.37
C LEU A 206 3.30 16.42 11.59
N HIS A 207 4.21 15.47 11.35
CA HIS A 207 5.40 15.70 10.52
C HIS A 207 4.98 16.00 9.06
N PHE A 208 4.07 15.21 8.50
CA PHE A 208 3.56 15.43 7.14
C PHE A 208 2.80 16.75 7.01
N TYR A 209 2.00 17.12 8.01
CA TYR A 209 1.34 18.42 8.07
C TYR A 209 2.37 19.57 8.05
N ARG A 210 3.41 19.50 8.88
CA ARG A 210 4.45 20.54 8.92
C ARG A 210 5.24 20.61 7.61
N LYS A 211 5.61 19.46 7.04
CA LYS A 211 6.44 19.37 5.82
C LYS A 211 5.67 19.78 4.56
N TYR A 212 4.41 19.35 4.45
CA TYR A 212 3.58 19.51 3.25
C TYR A 212 2.27 20.24 3.54
N GLY A 213 1.47 19.76 4.51
CA GLY A 213 0.10 20.22 4.71
C GLY A 213 -0.05 21.74 4.88
N SER A 214 0.75 22.35 5.75
CA SER A 214 0.75 23.80 5.99
C SER A 214 1.02 24.61 4.71
N LYS A 215 2.00 24.21 3.91
CA LYS A 215 2.36 24.85 2.64
C LYS A 215 1.30 24.68 1.57
N ILE A 216 0.64 23.52 1.54
CA ILE A 216 -0.49 23.26 0.64
C ILE A 216 -1.64 24.23 0.98
N VAL A 217 -1.97 24.35 2.27
CA VAL A 217 -3.01 25.27 2.74
C VAL A 217 -2.65 26.71 2.41
N GLU A 218 -1.44 27.16 2.76
CA GLU A 218 -0.97 28.51 2.48
C GLU A 218 -1.10 28.88 0.99
N LYS A 219 -0.79 27.94 0.09
CA LYS A 219 -0.81 28.18 -1.35
C LYS A 219 -2.19 28.13 -1.98
N TYR A 220 -3.07 27.23 -1.54
CA TYR A 220 -4.31 26.92 -2.27
C TYR A 220 -5.59 27.35 -1.54
N ARG A 221 -5.53 27.61 -0.23
CA ARG A 221 -6.70 28.02 0.54
C ARG A 221 -7.05 29.48 0.26
N LYS A 222 -8.30 29.70 -0.17
CA LYS A 222 -8.83 31.06 -0.39
C LYS A 222 -9.25 31.71 0.93
N THR A 223 -9.30 33.03 0.96
CA THR A 223 -9.75 33.81 2.13
C THR A 223 -11.20 33.50 2.53
N ASN A 224 -12.07 33.23 1.56
CA ASN A 224 -13.46 32.80 1.77
C ASN A 224 -13.61 31.27 1.79
N PHE A 225 -12.64 30.56 2.37
CA PHE A 225 -12.64 29.10 2.44
C PHE A 225 -13.89 28.56 3.13
N ILE A 226 -14.56 27.64 2.45
CA ILE A 226 -15.65 26.84 3.00
C ILE A 226 -15.13 25.40 3.08
N PRO A 227 -15.14 24.76 4.26
CA PRO A 227 -14.73 23.37 4.39
C PRO A 227 -15.66 22.45 3.58
N PRO A 228 -15.18 21.26 3.16
CA PRO A 228 -16.04 20.29 2.50
C PRO A 228 -17.27 19.94 3.34
N GLU A 229 -18.42 19.74 2.67
CA GLU A 229 -19.67 19.29 3.29
C GLU A 229 -19.45 17.94 4.01
N GLU A 230 -20.17 17.67 5.10
CA GLU A 230 -19.87 16.52 5.97
C GLU A 230 -20.02 15.17 5.25
N TYR A 231 -20.87 15.06 4.22
CA TYR A 231 -20.97 13.83 3.40
C TYR A 231 -19.81 13.63 2.42
N LEU A 232 -18.93 14.63 2.26
CA LEU A 232 -17.73 14.57 1.41
C LEU A 232 -16.46 14.22 2.21
N VAL A 233 -16.60 13.82 3.48
CA VAL A 233 -15.50 13.43 4.36
C VAL A 233 -15.86 12.19 5.17
N ILE A 234 -14.87 11.33 5.45
CA ILE A 234 -15.08 10.15 6.31
C ILE A 234 -14.36 10.37 7.63
N ARG A 235 -15.12 10.42 8.72
CA ARG A 235 -14.58 10.50 10.08
C ARG A 235 -14.30 9.10 10.62
N ARG A 236 -13.10 8.89 11.16
CA ARG A 236 -12.76 7.64 11.85
C ARG A 236 -13.34 7.69 13.25
N LYS A 237 -14.08 6.64 13.63
CA LYS A 237 -14.54 6.44 15.00
C LYS A 237 -13.31 6.33 15.93
N ASP A 238 -13.42 6.87 17.14
CA ASP A 238 -12.39 6.78 18.18
C ASP A 238 -11.05 7.45 17.83
N VAL A 239 -11.03 8.31 16.80
CA VAL A 239 -9.88 9.16 16.43
C VAL A 239 -10.26 10.63 16.67
N PRO A 240 -9.39 11.45 17.29
CA PRO A 240 -9.65 12.88 17.45
C PRO A 240 -9.98 13.55 16.11
N GLN A 241 -10.94 14.48 16.12
CA GLN A 241 -11.33 15.20 14.91
C GLN A 241 -10.17 16.10 14.42
N PRO A 242 -9.99 16.26 13.09
CA PRO A 242 -8.98 17.17 12.56
C PRO A 242 -9.24 18.61 13.01
N LYS A 243 -8.17 19.39 13.12
CA LYS A 243 -8.24 20.77 13.63
C LYS A 243 -8.83 21.77 12.63
N GLY A 244 -9.06 21.35 11.38
CA GLY A 244 -9.51 22.23 10.29
C GLY A 244 -8.38 23.04 9.66
N ILE A 245 -7.15 22.89 10.15
CA ILE A 245 -5.95 23.54 9.62
C ILE A 245 -5.30 22.69 8.51
N GLU A 246 -5.69 21.42 8.40
CA GLU A 246 -5.21 20.45 7.43
C GLU A 246 -5.69 20.79 6.02
N PRO A 247 -4.93 20.45 4.96
CA PRO A 247 -5.41 20.62 3.59
C PRO A 247 -6.62 19.71 3.32
N THR A 248 -7.54 20.19 2.50
CA THR A 248 -8.62 19.36 1.92
C THR A 248 -8.07 18.43 0.85
N PHE A 249 -8.85 17.42 0.44
CA PHE A 249 -8.45 16.55 -0.66
C PHE A 249 -8.30 17.32 -1.98
N ARG A 250 -9.17 18.32 -2.22
CA ARG A 250 -9.06 19.22 -3.36
C ARG A 250 -7.74 20.00 -3.38
N GLU A 251 -7.35 20.59 -2.27
CA GLU A 251 -6.08 21.33 -2.16
C GLU A 251 -4.88 20.38 -2.34
N PHE A 252 -4.94 19.16 -1.80
CA PHE A 252 -3.92 18.13 -2.03
C PHE A 252 -3.81 17.74 -3.52
N VAL A 253 -4.93 17.57 -4.22
CA VAL A 253 -4.93 17.28 -5.66
C VAL A 253 -4.32 18.43 -6.46
N GLN A 254 -4.66 19.67 -6.13
CA GLN A 254 -4.04 20.85 -6.74
C GLN A 254 -2.52 20.88 -6.50
N TYR A 255 -2.07 20.53 -5.30
CA TYR A 255 -0.64 20.39 -5.01
C TYR A 255 0.02 19.34 -5.92
N LEU A 256 -0.56 18.15 -6.07
CA LEU A 256 0.00 17.10 -6.92
C LEU A 256 0.12 17.53 -8.39
N ILE A 257 -0.91 18.17 -8.93
CA ILE A 257 -0.94 18.63 -10.33
C ILE A 257 0.19 19.63 -10.58
N HIS A 258 0.38 20.61 -9.70
CA HIS A 258 1.31 21.72 -9.91
C HIS A 258 2.73 21.49 -9.39
N THR A 259 3.01 20.37 -8.71
CA THR A 259 4.34 20.07 -8.15
C THR A 259 5.17 19.23 -9.10
N ASP A 260 6.46 19.55 -9.26
CA ASP A 260 7.41 18.64 -9.90
C ASP A 260 7.71 17.45 -8.98
N LEU A 261 6.91 16.40 -9.10
CA LEU A 261 7.00 15.21 -8.26
C LEU A 261 8.31 14.43 -8.44
N ALA A 262 9.05 14.65 -9.53
CA ALA A 262 10.35 14.00 -9.71
C ALA A 262 11.42 14.58 -8.77
N ASN A 263 11.31 15.86 -8.42
CA ASN A 263 12.28 16.56 -7.57
C ASN A 263 11.78 16.77 -6.14
N TYR A 264 10.47 16.92 -5.95
CA TYR A 264 9.88 17.31 -4.66
C TYR A 264 8.80 16.33 -4.16
N GLY A 265 8.57 15.23 -4.88
CA GLY A 265 7.59 14.21 -4.50
C GLY A 265 7.99 13.45 -3.24
N ASP A 266 6.98 13.06 -2.45
CA ASP A 266 7.14 12.11 -1.35
C ASP A 266 6.86 10.70 -1.87
N ASP A 267 7.52 9.69 -1.30
CA ASP A 267 7.39 8.29 -1.71
C ASP A 267 5.94 7.77 -1.60
N HIS A 268 5.11 8.36 -0.74
CA HIS A 268 3.70 7.99 -0.57
C HIS A 268 2.81 8.34 -1.78
N TRP A 269 3.19 9.33 -2.60
CA TRP A 269 2.40 9.77 -3.77
C TRP A 269 3.23 9.98 -5.05
N MET A 270 4.51 9.60 -5.03
CA MET A 270 5.36 9.61 -6.22
C MET A 270 4.85 8.60 -7.26
N PRO A 271 4.75 8.95 -8.55
CA PRO A 271 4.39 8.02 -9.62
C PRO A 271 5.23 6.74 -9.64
N TYR A 272 4.61 5.62 -10.05
CA TYR A 272 5.26 4.30 -10.14
C TYR A 272 6.45 4.34 -11.08
N TYR A 273 6.28 5.00 -12.22
CA TYR A 273 7.31 5.08 -13.25
C TYR A 273 8.58 5.81 -12.78
N LEU A 274 8.43 6.75 -11.83
CA LEU A 274 9.54 7.47 -11.21
C LEU A 274 10.17 6.66 -10.07
N TYR A 275 9.35 6.06 -9.21
CA TYR A 275 9.82 5.42 -7.99
C TYR A 275 10.40 4.02 -8.22
N CYS A 276 9.67 3.15 -8.93
CA CYS A 276 10.06 1.76 -9.15
C CYS A 276 10.63 1.48 -10.56
N THR A 277 10.62 2.48 -11.45
CA THR A 277 11.23 2.44 -12.78
C THR A 277 10.93 1.17 -13.63
N PRO A 278 9.66 0.77 -13.81
CA PRO A 278 9.24 -0.42 -14.58
C PRO A 278 9.66 -0.42 -16.05
N CYS A 279 10.00 0.72 -16.66
CA CYS A 279 10.55 0.73 -18.02
C CYS A 279 12.07 0.49 -18.08
N LEU A 280 12.78 0.50 -16.94
CA LEU A 280 14.22 0.25 -16.86
C LEU A 280 14.57 -1.10 -16.23
N LEU A 281 13.58 -1.83 -15.71
CA LEU A 281 13.74 -3.10 -15.03
C LEU A 281 12.66 -4.08 -15.51
N ASP A 282 13.07 -5.27 -15.93
CA ASP A 282 12.16 -6.35 -16.27
C ASP A 282 11.63 -7.00 -15.00
N TYR A 283 10.42 -6.64 -14.56
CA TYR A 283 9.77 -7.31 -13.43
C TYR A 283 9.38 -8.75 -13.78
N ASP A 284 9.37 -9.63 -12.78
CA ASP A 284 8.94 -11.03 -12.95
C ASP A 284 7.48 -11.21 -12.53
N ILE A 285 7.03 -10.44 -11.54
CA ILE A 285 5.67 -10.52 -10.99
C ILE A 285 5.11 -9.11 -10.77
N ILE A 286 3.94 -8.84 -11.35
CA ILE A 286 3.15 -7.62 -11.12
C ILE A 286 1.83 -8.01 -10.46
N ALA A 287 1.74 -7.77 -9.16
CA ALA A 287 0.52 -7.93 -8.38
C ALA A 287 -0.30 -6.64 -8.37
N LYS A 288 -1.62 -6.77 -8.22
CA LYS A 288 -2.56 -5.67 -8.06
C LYS A 288 -3.25 -5.75 -6.70
N VAL A 289 -3.45 -4.61 -6.03
CA VAL A 289 -4.19 -4.56 -4.76
C VAL A 289 -5.60 -5.11 -4.91
N GLU A 290 -6.23 -4.89 -6.07
CA GLU A 290 -7.56 -5.36 -6.40
C GLU A 290 -7.66 -6.90 -6.44
N THR A 291 -6.55 -7.58 -6.70
CA THR A 291 -6.43 -9.04 -6.75
C THR A 291 -5.40 -9.59 -5.76
N LEU A 292 -5.06 -8.84 -4.70
CA LEU A 292 -3.84 -9.14 -3.93
C LEU A 292 -3.89 -10.50 -3.23
N TRP A 293 -5.06 -10.99 -2.87
CA TRP A 293 -5.19 -12.30 -2.25
C TRP A 293 -4.66 -13.42 -3.15
N GLN A 294 -5.17 -13.49 -4.38
CA GLN A 294 -4.71 -14.47 -5.38
C GLN A 294 -3.26 -14.21 -5.79
N ASP A 295 -2.86 -12.94 -5.96
CA ASP A 295 -1.51 -12.60 -6.38
C ASP A 295 -0.47 -12.95 -5.30
N GLN A 296 -0.82 -12.87 -4.01
CA GLN A 296 0.04 -13.35 -2.93
C GLN A 296 0.18 -14.87 -2.94
N ILE A 297 -0.93 -15.61 -3.09
CA ILE A 297 -0.87 -17.08 -3.21
C ILE A 297 0.06 -17.48 -4.36
N TYR A 298 -0.14 -16.85 -5.52
CA TYR A 298 0.66 -17.07 -6.70
C TYR A 298 2.14 -16.76 -6.47
N THR A 299 2.45 -15.57 -5.95
CA THR A 299 3.84 -15.14 -5.73
C THR A 299 4.57 -16.04 -4.73
N ILE A 300 3.93 -16.34 -3.59
CA ILE A 300 4.51 -17.18 -2.55
C ILE A 300 4.83 -18.56 -3.09
N ARG A 301 3.91 -19.18 -3.87
CA ARG A 301 4.12 -20.52 -4.42
C ARG A 301 5.11 -20.53 -5.59
N LYS A 302 5.06 -19.53 -6.48
CA LYS A 302 5.98 -19.38 -7.61
C LYS A 302 7.44 -19.26 -7.15
N LEU A 303 7.65 -18.66 -5.99
CA LEU A 303 8.98 -18.48 -5.37
C LEU A 303 9.30 -19.53 -4.29
N HIS A 304 8.44 -20.53 -4.10
CA HIS A 304 8.62 -21.59 -3.09
C HIS A 304 8.78 -21.08 -1.65
N LEU A 305 8.03 -20.04 -1.27
CA LEU A 305 8.12 -19.35 0.02
C LEU A 305 7.06 -19.81 1.04
N GLN A 306 6.19 -20.76 0.67
CA GLN A 306 5.05 -21.19 1.48
C GLN A 306 5.43 -21.84 2.82
N ASP A 307 6.69 -22.27 2.99
CA ASP A 307 7.17 -22.88 4.22
C ASP A 307 7.53 -21.84 5.30
N THR A 308 7.57 -20.55 4.94
CA THR A 308 7.94 -19.45 5.84
C THR A 308 6.87 -18.36 5.92
N ILE A 309 6.19 -18.08 4.82
CA ILE A 309 5.17 -17.02 4.75
C ILE A 309 3.88 -17.53 4.13
N GLU A 310 2.78 -16.88 4.51
CA GLU A 310 1.44 -17.16 3.99
C GLU A 310 0.81 -15.88 3.42
N PRO A 311 -0.19 -16.01 2.53
CA PRO A 311 -0.94 -14.86 2.03
C PRO A 311 -1.63 -14.12 3.19
N ARG A 312 -1.40 -12.82 3.32
CA ARG A 312 -1.99 -12.01 4.39
C ARG A 312 -2.78 -10.85 3.79
N TRP A 313 -3.99 -10.62 4.28
CA TRP A 313 -4.79 -9.48 3.85
C TRP A 313 -5.33 -8.73 5.05
N ARG A 314 -4.58 -7.73 5.50
CA ARG A 314 -4.93 -6.90 6.66
C ARG A 314 -5.99 -5.81 6.38
N HIS A 315 -6.57 -5.76 5.17
CA HIS A 315 -7.45 -4.67 4.76
C HIS A 315 -8.79 -5.15 4.19
N SER A 316 -9.71 -5.60 5.04
CA SER A 316 -11.12 -5.71 4.65
C SER A 316 -11.66 -4.31 4.32
N GLY A 317 -11.95 -4.04 3.05
CA GLY A 317 -12.62 -2.80 2.65
C GLY A 317 -13.93 -2.63 3.43
N GLY A 318 -14.12 -1.44 4.00
CA GLY A 318 -15.38 -1.04 4.64
C GLY A 318 -16.50 -0.91 3.62
N TYR A 319 -17.75 -0.80 4.09
CA TYR A 319 -18.95 -0.70 3.27
C TYR A 319 -19.02 0.57 2.41
N GLU A 320 -18.32 1.63 2.78
CA GLU A 320 -18.28 2.90 2.04
C GLU A 320 -17.16 2.90 1.00
N ASN A 321 -17.45 3.35 -0.22
CA ASN A 321 -16.45 3.65 -1.24
C ASN A 321 -15.88 5.05 -1.00
N PRO A 322 -14.66 5.19 -0.42
CA PRO A 322 -14.11 6.50 -0.11
C PRO A 322 -13.88 7.33 -1.37
N SER A 323 -13.53 6.71 -2.49
CA SER A 323 -13.28 7.45 -3.73
C SER A 323 -14.49 8.24 -4.19
N LYS A 324 -15.70 7.68 -4.09
CA LYS A 324 -16.94 8.42 -4.41
C LYS A 324 -17.11 9.66 -3.53
N ILE A 325 -16.77 9.57 -2.26
CA ILE A 325 -16.89 10.65 -1.28
C ILE A 325 -15.87 11.77 -1.55
N TYR A 326 -14.58 11.42 -1.66
CA TYR A 326 -13.52 12.43 -1.78
C TYR A 326 -13.42 13.03 -3.18
N PHE A 327 -13.65 12.25 -4.24
CA PHE A 327 -13.67 12.80 -5.61
C PHE A 327 -14.90 13.69 -5.86
N GLY A 328 -15.95 13.59 -5.03
CA GLY A 328 -17.04 14.56 -4.96
C GLY A 328 -16.61 15.97 -4.54
N GLN A 329 -15.39 16.16 -4.05
CA GLN A 329 -14.81 17.49 -3.80
C GLN A 329 -14.20 18.14 -5.06
N LEU A 330 -14.04 17.37 -6.15
CA LEU A 330 -13.35 17.77 -7.38
C LEU A 330 -14.36 18.00 -8.51
N ASN A 331 -14.04 18.89 -9.44
CA ASN A 331 -14.74 18.97 -10.71
C ASN A 331 -14.03 18.11 -11.77
N LYS A 332 -14.67 17.87 -12.91
CA LYS A 332 -14.11 17.03 -13.99
C LYS A 332 -12.76 17.52 -14.50
N ASP A 333 -12.56 18.83 -14.58
CA ASP A 333 -11.29 19.45 -15.00
C ASP A 333 -10.13 19.07 -14.06
N LEU A 334 -10.32 19.13 -12.74
CA LEU A 334 -9.29 18.71 -11.79
C LEU A 334 -9.00 17.21 -11.89
N ILE A 335 -10.01 16.37 -12.11
CA ILE A 335 -9.82 14.93 -12.29
C ILE A 335 -9.02 14.66 -13.57
N GLN A 336 -9.36 15.32 -14.69
CA GLN A 336 -8.63 15.18 -15.94
C GLN A 336 -7.16 15.61 -15.78
N LYS A 337 -6.90 16.76 -15.15
CA LYS A 337 -5.54 17.23 -14.89
C LYS A 337 -4.75 16.28 -13.99
N LEU A 338 -5.40 15.70 -12.99
CA LEU A 338 -4.78 14.68 -12.14
C LEU A 338 -4.50 13.39 -12.92
N TYR A 339 -5.41 12.96 -13.79
CA TYR A 339 -5.17 11.83 -14.69
C TYR A 339 -3.97 12.10 -15.59
N GLU A 340 -3.90 13.24 -16.28
CA GLU A 340 -2.76 13.58 -17.13
C GLU A 340 -1.44 13.58 -16.35
N LYS A 341 -1.44 14.05 -15.10
CA LYS A 341 -0.27 14.02 -14.21
C LYS A 341 0.25 12.60 -13.93
N PHE A 342 -0.64 11.62 -13.85
CA PHE A 342 -0.33 10.21 -13.55
C PHE A 342 -0.58 9.27 -14.74
N LYS A 343 -0.78 9.80 -15.95
CA LYS A 343 -1.25 9.05 -17.13
C LYS A 343 -0.41 7.82 -17.43
N LEU A 344 0.92 7.95 -17.32
CA LEU A 344 1.82 6.85 -17.56
C LEU A 344 1.61 5.70 -16.56
N ASP A 345 1.29 5.98 -15.30
CA ASP A 345 0.96 4.95 -14.31
C ASP A 345 -0.37 4.24 -14.64
N PHE A 346 -1.37 4.98 -15.14
CA PHE A 346 -2.62 4.38 -15.61
C PHE A 346 -2.37 3.43 -16.79
N GLU A 347 -1.62 3.87 -17.79
CA GLU A 347 -1.36 3.08 -19.00
C GLU A 347 -0.37 1.93 -18.79
N LEU A 348 0.60 2.05 -17.87
CA LEU A 348 1.53 0.96 -17.55
C LEU A 348 0.82 -0.23 -16.92
N PHE A 349 -0.24 0.03 -16.15
CA PHE A 349 -0.90 -0.99 -15.34
C PHE A 349 -2.37 -1.20 -15.70
N ASP A 350 -2.81 -0.70 -16.85
CA ASP A 350 -4.17 -0.90 -17.39
C ASP A 350 -5.26 -0.53 -16.36
N TYR A 351 -5.23 0.73 -15.93
CA TYR A 351 -6.26 1.33 -15.09
C TYR A 351 -7.04 2.38 -15.88
N SER A 352 -8.32 2.59 -15.53
CA SER A 352 -9.18 3.61 -16.13
C SER A 352 -9.63 4.66 -15.10
N PRO A 353 -9.63 5.96 -15.43
CA PRO A 353 -10.17 7.02 -14.57
C PRO A 353 -11.70 7.17 -14.67
N ASP A 354 -12.40 6.39 -15.51
CA ASP A 354 -13.77 6.70 -15.95
C ASP A 354 -14.79 6.84 -14.81
N ASP A 355 -14.76 5.93 -13.84
CA ASP A 355 -15.66 5.96 -12.67
C ASP A 355 -15.53 7.27 -11.88
N TYR A 356 -14.33 7.86 -11.86
CA TYR A 356 -14.05 9.06 -11.08
C TYR A 356 -14.65 10.31 -11.73
N TYR A 357 -14.77 10.35 -13.06
CA TYR A 357 -15.49 11.44 -13.73
C TYR A 357 -16.97 11.47 -13.37
N GLN A 358 -17.55 10.33 -12.99
CA GLN A 358 -18.93 10.23 -12.51
C GLN A 358 -19.09 10.72 -11.06
N TYR A 359 -18.01 10.70 -10.27
CA TYR A 359 -18.01 11.19 -8.89
C TYR A 359 -17.83 12.71 -8.81
N ALA A 360 -17.37 13.34 -9.88
CA ALA A 360 -17.07 14.77 -9.92
C ALA A 360 -18.30 15.62 -9.53
N ARG A 361 -18.06 16.66 -8.73
CA ARG A 361 -19.05 17.72 -8.47
C ARG A 361 -19.43 18.40 -9.79
N ALA A 362 -20.73 18.67 -9.95
CA ALA A 362 -21.20 19.54 -11.02
C ALA A 362 -20.50 20.91 -10.92
N SER A 363 -20.09 21.43 -12.08
CA SER A 363 -19.31 22.68 -12.16
C SER A 363 -20.14 23.90 -11.86
#